data_AF-A0A3B3Z283-F1
#
_entry.id   AF-A0A3B3Z283-F1
#
_cell.length_a   1.000
_cell.length_b   1.000
_cell.length_c   1.000
_cell.angle_alpha   90.00
_cell.angle_beta   90.00
_cell.angle_gamma   90.00
#
_symmetry.space_group_name_H-M   'P 1'
#
loop_
_entity.id
_entity.type
_entity.pdbx_description
1 polymer ?
#
loop_
_entity_poly.entity_id
_entity_poly.type
_entity_poly.pdbx_seq_one_letter_code
_entity_poly.pdbx_strand_id
1 'polypeptide(L)'
;MVFHKEQYGCSVAYEKFSDTLYASNDGPESCSDNHSKASSGVFTEFQRYKLAAATFGLLCLLQLSLIISLSLSASRNMSLLEKEKNELKTLNSGLDASNKKLTAEKEQLKRNLADVDSQRISLTKERDGLKKTNLGFQSNLRDLTAETERLRRTISETEASNKHVSEQRDELRKELKNITLEFSFLTEERDELKDINLRIETTLKILINMGENLTRTINDTEVINKNLTAERDKLTKDLNNLASHLSSLTNERNELKKLNSGLEASLKNLTEESQKLIQTIQNIQSDHKNVTGERDDLMRELNVFISQLASMTKERNDLKKINSDIEAHSNTLREDNDELNRTLNDLASKHNSLTAERDFLRQTKSRIEDTSRTISQERDEMKAKINTINKPGWELFEGSAYYVSYGKKTWEESRKYCQSKGADLMVINSSSKQVFGNKFQKYMWIGLTDQETDGIWKWVDGSQVNTAYWSSGEPNGQTQENCGNIKSFNSVNSWNDEQCTHSLHWICELKLV
;
A
#
# COMPACT_ATOMS: atom_id res chain seq x y z
N MET A 1 103.36 50.39 111.95
CA MET A 1 102.60 50.66 113.19
C MET A 1 103.58 50.67 114.36
N VAL A 2 103.31 51.40 115.44
CA VAL A 2 104.24 51.61 116.58
C VAL A 2 104.08 50.47 117.61
N PHE A 3 105.14 50.13 118.38
CA PHE A 3 105.16 50.09 119.87
C PHE A 3 106.20 49.15 120.52
N HIS A 4 106.96 49.71 121.49
CA HIS A 4 107.34 49.16 122.83
C HIS A 4 108.17 47.83 122.95
N LYS A 5 108.87 47.52 124.06
CA LYS A 5 109.13 48.19 125.37
C LYS A 5 110.45 47.65 126.02
N GLU A 6 111.06 48.46 126.93
CA GLU A 6 111.53 48.19 128.33
C GLU A 6 112.09 46.79 128.78
N GLN A 7 112.93 46.58 129.84
CA GLN A 7 113.56 47.46 130.87
C GLN A 7 114.69 46.77 131.73
N TYR A 8 115.49 47.61 132.43
CA TYR A 8 116.19 47.49 133.75
C TYR A 8 117.00 46.27 134.28
N GLY A 9 118.09 46.58 135.03
CA GLY A 9 118.28 46.02 136.40
C GLY A 9 119.70 45.77 137.01
N CYS A 10 120.30 46.76 137.70
CA CYS A 10 121.18 46.67 138.93
C CYS A 10 122.49 45.80 138.98
N SER A 11 123.49 46.00 139.89
CA SER A 11 123.99 47.17 140.70
C SER A 11 125.32 46.85 141.49
N VAL A 12 125.95 47.86 142.12
CA VAL A 12 126.94 47.88 143.25
C VAL A 12 128.49 47.77 143.05
N ALA A 13 129.15 48.95 143.12
CA ALA A 13 130.41 49.42 143.75
C ALA A 13 131.61 48.53 144.23
N TYR A 14 132.85 49.06 144.12
CA TYR A 14 133.68 49.58 145.26
C TYR A 14 134.91 50.44 144.80
N GLU A 15 135.62 51.12 145.74
CA GLU A 15 136.77 52.04 145.50
C GLU A 15 138.18 51.47 145.82
N LYS A 16 139.27 52.10 145.30
CA LYS A 16 140.26 52.97 146.02
C LYS A 16 141.80 52.78 145.76
N PHE A 17 142.52 53.92 145.84
CA PHE A 17 143.98 54.16 146.04
C PHE A 17 145.01 53.92 144.91
N SER A 18 146.25 54.39 145.11
CA SER A 18 147.04 55.17 144.12
C SER A 18 148.58 55.04 144.18
N ASP A 19 149.26 55.69 143.21
CA ASP A 19 150.66 56.19 143.23
C ASP A 19 151.83 55.16 143.12
N THR A 20 153.04 55.45 142.59
CA THR A 20 153.65 56.69 142.03
C THR A 20 154.81 56.40 141.02
N LEU A 21 155.49 57.47 140.55
CA LEU A 21 156.93 57.59 140.13
C LEU A 21 157.39 57.41 138.66
N TYR A 22 158.06 58.45 138.12
CA TYR A 22 159.41 58.37 137.49
C TYR A 22 160.05 59.76 137.21
N ALA A 23 161.40 59.86 137.26
CA ALA A 23 162.31 60.83 136.56
C ALA A 23 162.21 62.37 136.86
N SER A 24 163.28 63.20 136.75
CA SER A 24 164.76 62.98 136.73
C SER A 24 165.56 64.31 136.77
N ASN A 25 166.83 64.25 137.25
CA ASN A 25 168.03 65.04 136.85
C ASN A 25 168.03 66.60 137.07
N ASP A 26 169.15 67.36 137.12
CA ASP A 26 170.62 67.11 137.10
C ASP A 26 171.40 68.32 137.74
N GLY A 27 172.68 68.19 138.13
CA GLY A 27 173.59 69.34 138.41
C GLY A 27 174.79 69.11 139.37
N PRO A 28 176.03 69.65 139.16
CA PRO A 28 177.28 69.09 139.74
C PRO A 28 178.31 70.07 140.37
N GLU A 29 179.57 69.59 140.60
CA GLU A 29 180.82 70.27 141.06
C GLU A 29 180.96 70.59 142.58
N SER A 30 182.13 70.90 143.19
CA SER A 30 183.53 70.40 143.14
C SER A 30 184.32 70.97 144.38
N CYS A 31 185.54 70.60 144.81
CA CYS A 31 186.49 69.55 144.42
C CYS A 31 186.90 68.65 145.65
N SER A 32 188.06 68.64 146.34
CA SER A 32 189.42 69.26 146.25
C SER A 32 190.47 68.41 147.06
N ASP A 33 191.72 68.87 147.26
CA ASP A 33 192.92 68.00 147.49
C ASP A 33 193.82 68.28 148.75
N ASN A 34 194.55 67.24 149.19
CA ASN A 34 195.90 67.23 149.82
C ASN A 34 196.27 67.60 151.31
N HIS A 35 197.45 67.07 151.71
CA HIS A 35 198.43 67.44 152.77
C HIS A 35 198.24 67.16 154.30
N SER A 36 198.77 66.01 154.72
CA SER A 36 199.81 65.79 155.77
C SER A 36 200.12 66.84 156.86
N LYS A 37 200.25 66.38 158.12
CA LYS A 37 201.51 66.48 158.92
C LYS A 37 201.51 65.58 160.17
N ALA A 38 202.70 65.40 160.76
CA ALA A 38 202.92 64.64 162.00
C ALA A 38 203.77 65.43 163.01
N SER A 39 203.51 65.23 164.31
CA SER A 39 204.35 65.58 165.47
C SER A 39 203.66 65.00 166.73
N SER A 40 204.15 63.95 167.42
CA SER A 40 205.40 63.78 168.21
C SER A 40 205.28 64.21 169.69
N GLY A 41 205.50 63.28 170.63
CA GLY A 41 205.76 63.53 172.05
C GLY A 41 205.59 62.25 172.90
N VAL A 42 206.55 61.66 173.66
CA VAL A 42 207.55 62.18 174.66
C VAL A 42 206.86 62.39 176.03
N PHE A 43 207.27 61.83 177.19
CA PHE A 43 208.52 61.16 177.67
C PHE A 43 208.18 60.22 178.89
N THR A 44 208.87 59.08 179.17
CA THR A 44 209.89 58.80 180.26
C THR A 44 209.47 59.12 181.72
N GLU A 45 210.06 58.65 182.84
CA GLU A 45 211.01 57.59 183.30
C GLU A 45 211.23 57.83 184.84
N PHE A 46 211.67 56.82 185.65
CA PHE A 46 212.72 56.93 186.72
C PHE A 46 212.67 55.84 187.81
N GLN A 47 213.69 54.95 187.84
CA GLN A 47 214.59 54.58 188.97
C GLN A 47 215.71 53.70 188.35
N ARG A 48 217.02 53.97 188.51
CA ARG A 48 217.90 53.92 189.71
C ARG A 48 217.96 52.51 190.34
N TYR A 49 219.05 51.74 190.16
CA TYR A 49 220.35 51.79 190.90
C TYR A 49 220.25 51.22 192.34
N LYS A 50 221.18 50.43 192.89
CA LYS A 50 222.50 49.91 192.41
C LYS A 50 222.91 48.66 193.23
N LEU A 51 222.94 47.46 192.65
CA LEU A 51 223.68 46.28 193.18
C LEU A 51 223.75 45.14 192.14
N ALA A 52 224.79 44.29 192.22
CA ALA A 52 225.05 43.08 191.41
C ALA A 52 225.27 43.28 189.88
N ALA A 53 225.92 42.30 189.24
CA ALA A 53 227.00 42.63 188.29
C ALA A 53 227.19 41.74 187.04
N ALA A 54 226.20 40.98 186.57
CA ALA A 54 226.41 39.99 185.48
C ALA A 54 225.31 39.86 184.39
N THR A 55 224.21 40.61 184.45
CA THR A 55 222.95 40.22 183.77
C THR A 55 222.53 41.04 182.55
N PHE A 56 223.17 42.18 182.26
CA PHE A 56 222.63 43.16 181.30
C PHE A 56 222.92 42.88 179.81
N GLY A 57 223.78 41.92 179.47
CA GLY A 57 224.12 41.63 178.07
C GLY A 57 223.01 40.97 177.25
N LEU A 58 222.07 40.27 177.89
CA LEU A 58 221.09 39.41 177.20
C LEU A 58 219.78 40.12 176.80
N LEU A 59 219.42 41.24 177.44
CA LEU A 59 218.08 41.84 177.27
C LEU A 59 217.88 42.56 175.94
N CYS A 60 218.89 43.29 175.42
CA CYS A 60 218.72 44.08 174.19
C CYS A 60 218.41 43.24 172.95
N LEU A 61 218.89 41.99 172.90
CA LEU A 61 218.60 41.06 171.80
C LEU A 61 217.16 40.54 171.82
N LEU A 62 216.48 40.57 172.97
CA LEU A 62 215.10 40.09 173.13
C LEU A 62 214.03 41.16 172.83
N GLN A 63 214.39 42.45 172.78
CA GLN A 63 213.44 43.51 172.40
C GLN A 63 213.33 43.70 170.88
N LEU A 64 214.41 43.47 170.11
CA LEU A 64 214.39 43.66 168.66
C LEU A 64 213.47 42.64 167.93
N SER A 65 213.42 41.40 168.43
CA SER A 65 212.62 40.31 167.83
C SER A 65 211.10 40.54 167.94
N LEU A 66 210.63 41.17 169.01
CA LEU A 66 209.21 41.40 169.27
C LEU A 66 208.60 42.43 168.30
N ILE A 67 209.33 43.52 168.02
CA ILE A 67 208.86 44.63 167.16
C ILE A 67 208.72 44.18 165.69
N ILE A 68 209.66 43.37 165.22
CA ILE A 68 209.59 42.74 163.87
C ILE A 68 208.40 41.77 163.78
N SER A 69 208.10 41.05 164.86
CA SER A 69 206.99 40.09 164.90
C SER A 69 205.60 40.76 164.82
N LEU A 70 205.38 41.89 165.51
CA LEU A 70 204.09 42.60 165.43
C LEU A 70 203.86 43.26 164.07
N SER A 71 204.90 43.85 163.46
CA SER A 71 204.78 44.57 162.18
C SER A 71 204.42 43.65 161.01
N LEU A 72 204.95 42.42 160.99
CA LEU A 72 204.55 41.37 160.04
C LEU A 72 203.08 40.93 160.18
N SER A 73 202.54 40.93 161.40
CA SER A 73 201.15 40.55 161.66
C SER A 73 200.15 41.58 161.12
N ALA A 74 200.40 42.87 161.37
CA ALA A 74 199.54 43.96 160.91
C ALA A 74 199.43 44.00 159.37
N SER A 75 200.53 43.75 158.66
CA SER A 75 200.56 43.74 157.19
C SER A 75 199.72 42.61 156.59
N ARG A 76 199.72 41.41 157.19
CA ARG A 76 198.85 40.30 156.78
C ARG A 76 197.36 40.66 156.90
N ASN A 77 196.94 41.21 158.03
CA ASN A 77 195.53 41.56 158.25
C ASN A 77 195.03 42.62 157.26
N MET A 78 195.87 43.59 156.89
CA MET A 78 195.55 44.59 155.87
C MET A 78 195.29 43.94 154.49
N SER A 79 196.09 42.93 154.11
CA SER A 79 195.90 42.20 152.85
C SER A 79 194.62 41.36 152.80
N LEU A 80 194.12 40.91 153.96
CA LEU A 80 192.89 40.13 154.06
C LEU A 80 191.65 41.00 153.81
N LEU A 81 191.60 42.18 154.46
CA LEU A 81 190.49 43.13 154.32
C LEU A 81 190.36 43.68 152.90
N GLU A 82 191.48 43.95 152.22
CA GLU A 82 191.44 44.41 150.83
C GLU A 82 190.97 43.29 149.88
N LYS A 83 191.14 42.00 150.23
CA LYS A 83 190.57 40.86 149.49
C LYS A 83 189.06 40.77 149.68
N GLU A 84 188.56 40.79 150.91
CA GLU A 84 187.12 40.76 151.22
C GLU A 84 186.35 41.93 150.58
N LYS A 85 186.93 43.13 150.64
CA LYS A 85 186.41 44.35 149.99
C LYS A 85 186.26 44.20 148.47
N ASN A 86 187.22 43.54 147.81
CA ASN A 86 187.13 43.29 146.37
C ASN A 86 186.09 42.18 146.06
N GLU A 87 186.01 41.12 146.86
CA GLU A 87 184.99 40.08 146.72
C GLU A 87 183.56 40.63 146.90
N LEU A 88 183.33 41.49 147.89
CA LEU A 88 182.06 42.22 148.08
C LEU A 88 181.72 43.12 146.89
N LYS A 89 182.72 43.81 146.33
CA LYS A 89 182.54 44.69 145.16
C LYS A 89 182.15 43.87 143.91
N THR A 90 182.77 42.71 143.71
CA THR A 90 182.39 41.74 142.66
C THR A 90 180.97 41.22 142.89
N LEU A 91 180.63 40.79 144.12
CA LEU A 91 179.30 40.28 144.46
C LEU A 91 178.20 41.31 144.20
N ASN A 92 178.41 42.57 144.60
CA ASN A 92 177.46 43.66 144.35
C ASN A 92 177.27 43.95 142.85
N SER A 93 178.33 43.86 142.05
CA SER A 93 178.22 43.99 140.58
C SER A 93 177.43 42.85 139.93
N GLY A 94 177.56 41.62 140.44
CA GLY A 94 176.76 40.47 140.02
C GLY A 94 175.29 40.57 140.42
N LEU A 95 175.00 41.16 141.58
CA LEU A 95 173.64 41.42 142.05
C LEU A 95 172.94 42.49 141.21
N ASP A 96 173.62 43.59 140.89
CA ASP A 96 173.08 44.64 140.01
C ASP A 96 172.83 44.12 138.58
N ALA A 97 173.74 43.30 138.03
CA ALA A 97 173.52 42.61 136.76
C ALA A 97 172.30 41.67 136.80
N SER A 98 172.11 40.94 137.90
CA SER A 98 170.95 40.06 138.11
C SER A 98 169.64 40.84 138.23
N ASN A 99 169.65 41.98 138.93
CA ASN A 99 168.49 42.84 139.09
C ASN A 99 168.08 43.52 137.77
N LYS A 100 169.06 43.93 136.94
CA LYS A 100 168.83 44.39 135.57
C LYS A 100 168.23 43.30 134.68
N LYS A 101 168.70 42.05 134.78
CA LYS A 101 168.12 40.89 134.07
C LYS A 101 166.66 40.64 134.47
N LEU A 102 166.36 40.58 135.77
CA LEU A 102 164.99 40.39 136.28
C LEU A 102 164.05 41.55 135.89
N THR A 103 164.56 42.79 135.84
CA THR A 103 163.79 43.95 135.37
C THR A 103 163.47 43.83 133.88
N ALA A 104 164.43 43.40 133.05
CA ALA A 104 164.19 43.16 131.62
C ALA A 104 163.19 42.01 131.38
N GLU A 105 163.27 40.94 132.16
CA GLU A 105 162.33 39.81 132.13
C GLU A 105 160.90 40.24 132.54
N LYS A 106 160.77 41.06 133.60
CA LYS A 106 159.49 41.63 134.04
C LYS A 106 158.82 42.48 132.95
N GLU A 107 159.58 43.34 132.28
CA GLU A 107 159.03 44.15 131.19
C GLU A 107 158.77 43.33 129.91
N GLN A 108 159.49 42.23 129.69
CA GLN A 108 159.14 41.27 128.63
C GLN A 108 157.83 40.52 128.95
N LEU A 109 157.64 40.07 130.19
CA LEU A 109 156.39 39.41 130.62
C LEU A 109 155.18 40.33 130.51
N LYS A 110 155.32 41.62 130.83
CA LYS A 110 154.30 42.64 130.55
C LYS A 110 153.95 42.75 129.06
N ARG A 111 154.97 42.79 128.17
CA ARG A 111 154.76 42.82 126.72
C ARG A 111 154.02 41.57 126.23
N ASN A 112 154.43 40.39 126.69
CA ASN A 112 153.77 39.13 126.36
C ASN A 112 152.31 39.10 126.85
N LEU A 113 152.02 39.60 128.06
CA LEU A 113 150.66 39.68 128.59
C LEU A 113 149.77 40.62 127.77
N ALA A 114 150.28 41.80 127.40
CA ALA A 114 149.57 42.75 126.55
C ALA A 114 149.26 42.18 125.15
N ASP A 115 150.17 41.39 124.57
CA ASP A 115 149.93 40.69 123.31
C ASP A 115 148.85 39.60 123.46
N VAL A 116 148.90 38.79 124.52
CA VAL A 116 147.86 37.77 124.81
C VAL A 116 146.48 38.41 125.08
N ASP A 117 146.41 39.55 125.77
CA ASP A 117 145.17 40.33 125.93
C ASP A 117 144.65 40.83 124.57
N SER A 118 145.53 41.32 123.70
CA SER A 118 145.20 41.75 122.34
C SER A 118 144.65 40.59 121.48
N GLN A 119 145.33 39.43 121.51
CA GLN A 119 144.86 38.20 120.87
C GLN A 119 143.48 37.77 121.40
N ARG A 120 143.26 37.81 122.73
CA ARG A 120 141.96 37.48 123.34
C ARG A 120 140.87 38.43 122.85
N ILE A 121 141.14 39.73 122.76
CA ILE A 121 140.18 40.73 122.24
C ILE A 121 139.84 40.46 120.78
N SER A 122 140.84 40.12 119.95
CA SER A 122 140.64 39.75 118.53
C SER A 122 139.76 38.52 118.38
N LEU A 123 140.10 37.42 119.07
CA LEU A 123 139.32 36.17 119.05
C LEU A 123 137.91 36.33 119.62
N THR A 124 137.73 37.22 120.61
CA THR A 124 136.39 37.58 121.14
C THR A 124 135.53 38.25 120.06
N LYS A 125 136.11 39.19 119.32
CA LYS A 125 135.44 39.88 118.20
C LYS A 125 135.10 38.92 117.05
N GLU A 126 135.99 37.98 116.74
CA GLU A 126 135.75 36.94 115.74
C GLU A 126 134.62 35.98 116.16
N ARG A 127 134.67 35.46 117.40
CA ARG A 127 133.61 34.63 118.00
C ARG A 127 132.24 35.31 117.91
N ASP A 128 132.16 36.59 118.25
CA ASP A 128 130.89 37.32 118.25
C ASP A 128 130.41 37.66 116.83
N GLY A 129 131.32 37.85 115.88
CA GLY A 129 131.04 37.87 114.45
C GLY A 129 130.44 36.54 113.96
N LEU A 130 131.12 35.41 114.23
CA LEU A 130 130.65 34.07 113.89
C LEU A 130 129.28 33.75 114.53
N LYS A 131 129.07 34.14 115.78
CA LYS A 131 127.78 34.00 116.48
C LYS A 131 126.66 34.79 115.79
N LYS A 132 126.94 36.02 115.34
CA LYS A 132 125.99 36.84 114.56
C LYS A 132 125.69 36.19 113.20
N THR A 133 126.69 35.68 112.50
CA THR A 133 126.53 34.97 111.22
C THR A 133 125.71 33.69 111.38
N ASN A 134 125.96 32.89 112.42
CA ASN A 134 125.19 31.69 112.72
C ASN A 134 123.71 32.00 113.05
N LEU A 135 123.44 33.07 113.81
CA LEU A 135 122.06 33.53 114.04
C LEU A 135 121.37 33.97 112.74
N GLY A 136 122.12 34.56 111.80
CA GLY A 136 121.65 34.86 110.44
C GLY A 136 121.26 33.59 109.68
N PHE A 137 122.15 32.59 109.61
CA PHE A 137 121.84 31.30 108.98
C PHE A 137 120.65 30.59 109.65
N GLN A 138 120.51 30.69 110.97
CA GLN A 138 119.34 30.17 111.70
C GLN A 138 118.04 30.94 111.43
N SER A 139 118.08 32.19 110.96
CA SER A 139 116.89 32.84 110.37
C SER A 139 116.62 32.24 109.00
N ASN A 140 117.57 32.37 108.07
CA ASN A 140 117.41 31.94 106.68
C ASN A 140 116.93 30.48 106.55
N LEU A 141 117.38 29.58 107.42
CA LEU A 141 116.93 28.18 107.45
C LEU A 141 115.47 28.03 107.88
N ARG A 142 114.98 28.82 108.85
CA ARG A 142 113.56 28.85 109.25
C ARG A 142 112.71 29.45 108.14
N ASP A 143 113.17 30.54 107.54
CA ASP A 143 112.49 31.22 106.44
C ASP A 143 112.35 30.30 105.21
N LEU A 144 113.42 29.59 104.84
CA LEU A 144 113.43 28.60 103.77
C LEU A 144 112.57 27.35 104.09
N THR A 145 112.53 26.92 105.36
CA THR A 145 111.65 25.82 105.80
C THR A 145 110.17 26.21 105.69
N ALA A 146 109.83 27.44 106.11
CA ALA A 146 108.46 27.97 106.01
C ALA A 146 107.99 28.08 104.55
N GLU A 147 108.86 28.53 103.64
CA GLU A 147 108.54 28.61 102.20
C GLU A 147 108.50 27.22 101.55
N THR A 148 109.33 26.26 101.98
CA THR A 148 109.26 24.86 101.53
C THR A 148 107.91 24.24 101.87
N GLU A 149 107.44 24.39 103.12
CA GLU A 149 106.12 23.92 103.55
C GLU A 149 104.97 24.78 103.04
N ARG A 150 105.23 25.96 102.44
CA ARG A 150 104.23 26.71 101.66
C ARG A 150 104.10 26.13 100.26
N LEU A 151 105.21 25.98 99.55
CA LEU A 151 105.26 25.38 98.21
C LEU A 151 104.66 23.97 98.22
N ARG A 152 104.93 23.17 99.26
CA ARG A 152 104.34 21.84 99.44
C ARG A 152 102.81 21.84 99.49
N ARG A 153 102.21 22.82 100.18
CA ARG A 153 100.74 22.99 100.22
C ARG A 153 100.20 23.40 98.85
N THR A 154 100.82 24.40 98.21
CA THR A 154 100.42 24.84 96.86
C THR A 154 100.56 23.74 95.80
N ILE A 155 101.56 22.86 95.91
CA ILE A 155 101.67 21.66 95.06
C ILE A 155 100.48 20.72 95.31
N SER A 156 100.19 20.35 96.57
CA SER A 156 99.06 19.48 96.92
C SER A 156 97.69 20.05 96.49
N GLU A 157 97.50 21.36 96.66
CA GLU A 157 96.32 22.10 96.17
C GLU A 157 96.21 22.05 94.63
N THR A 158 97.34 22.18 93.93
CA THR A 158 97.41 22.09 92.46
C THR A 158 97.18 20.66 91.96
N GLU A 159 97.71 19.66 92.64
CA GLU A 159 97.48 18.23 92.34
C GLU A 159 96.01 17.86 92.52
N ALA A 160 95.37 18.31 93.60
CA ALA A 160 93.94 18.11 93.85
C ALA A 160 93.07 18.80 92.76
N SER A 161 93.42 20.04 92.40
CA SER A 161 92.76 20.78 91.32
C SER A 161 92.90 20.09 89.96
N ASN A 162 94.12 19.66 89.60
CA ASN A 162 94.40 18.94 88.36
C ASN A 162 93.69 17.58 88.30
N LYS A 163 93.57 16.87 89.44
CA LYS A 163 92.76 15.65 89.55
C LYS A 163 91.29 15.94 89.27
N HIS A 164 90.71 16.99 89.87
CA HIS A 164 89.33 17.38 89.62
C HIS A 164 89.07 17.77 88.16
N VAL A 165 89.96 18.54 87.54
CA VAL A 165 89.88 18.89 86.11
C VAL A 165 90.02 17.65 85.21
N SER A 166 90.85 16.68 85.59
CA SER A 166 90.94 15.39 84.90
C SER A 166 89.64 14.59 84.98
N GLU A 167 89.00 14.55 86.15
CA GLU A 167 87.70 13.89 86.37
C GLU A 167 86.60 14.57 85.56
N GLN A 168 86.51 15.90 85.58
CA GLN A 168 85.57 16.67 84.76
C GLN A 168 85.77 16.43 83.26
N ARG A 169 87.01 16.45 82.77
CA ARG A 169 87.34 16.16 81.37
C ARG A 169 86.90 14.75 80.96
N ASP A 170 87.09 13.77 81.83
CA ASP A 170 86.78 12.38 81.53
C ASP A 170 85.28 12.06 81.65
N GLU A 171 84.50 12.86 82.41
CA GLU A 171 83.04 12.86 82.36
C GLU A 171 82.52 13.51 81.06
N LEU A 172 83.01 14.70 80.70
CA LEU A 172 82.70 15.39 79.44
C LEU A 172 83.01 14.53 78.20
N ARG A 173 84.01 13.64 78.29
CA ARG A 173 84.32 12.64 77.25
C ARG A 173 83.24 11.54 77.14
N LYS A 174 82.59 11.15 78.24
CA LYS A 174 81.44 10.22 78.20
C LYS A 174 80.22 10.90 77.59
N GLU A 175 79.93 12.13 78.01
CA GLU A 175 78.84 12.94 77.46
C GLU A 175 79.01 13.15 75.95
N LEU A 176 80.21 13.59 75.51
CA LEU A 176 80.54 13.73 74.10
C LEU A 176 80.38 12.42 73.32
N LYS A 177 80.77 11.27 73.90
CA LYS A 177 80.55 9.95 73.28
C LYS A 177 79.06 9.60 73.18
N ASN A 178 78.26 9.90 74.20
CA ASN A 178 76.82 9.68 74.18
C ASN A 178 76.13 10.53 73.11
N ILE A 179 76.44 11.84 73.08
CA ILE A 179 75.95 12.79 72.06
C ILE A 179 76.39 12.36 70.65
N THR A 180 77.59 11.79 70.49
CA THR A 180 78.07 11.25 69.20
C THR A 180 77.23 10.04 68.75
N LEU A 181 76.87 9.14 69.68
CA LEU A 181 76.01 7.99 69.38
C LEU A 181 74.58 8.44 69.04
N GLU A 182 74.01 9.35 69.83
CA GLU A 182 72.69 9.94 69.61
C GLU A 182 72.63 10.68 68.25
N PHE A 183 73.65 11.47 67.92
CA PHE A 183 73.76 12.12 66.60
C PHE A 183 73.91 11.12 65.44
N SER A 184 74.55 9.96 65.67
CA SER A 184 74.62 8.90 64.65
C SER A 184 73.27 8.23 64.41
N PHE A 185 72.49 7.99 65.47
CA PHE A 185 71.12 7.46 65.36
C PHE A 185 70.17 8.46 64.67
N LEU A 186 70.19 9.73 65.08
CA LEU A 186 69.42 10.81 64.43
C LEU A 186 69.86 11.04 62.98
N THR A 187 71.10 10.68 62.62
CA THR A 187 71.59 10.70 61.23
C THR A 187 71.01 9.55 60.40
N GLU A 188 70.85 8.37 61.00
CA GLU A 188 70.22 7.19 60.38
C GLU A 188 68.71 7.43 60.17
N GLU A 189 67.96 7.82 61.22
CA GLU A 189 66.53 8.18 61.12
C GLU A 189 66.26 9.25 60.05
N ARG A 190 67.10 10.29 60.00
CA ARG A 190 67.02 11.36 58.99
C ARG A 190 67.16 10.83 57.57
N ASP A 191 68.02 9.85 57.34
CA ASP A 191 68.29 9.32 56.01
C ASP A 191 67.29 8.23 55.60
N GLU A 192 66.72 7.48 56.56
CA GLU A 192 65.48 6.71 56.33
C GLU A 192 64.31 7.62 55.92
N LEU A 193 64.09 8.74 56.63
CA LEU A 193 63.04 9.71 56.32
C LEU A 193 63.21 10.34 54.91
N LYS A 194 64.45 10.51 54.43
CA LYS A 194 64.71 10.94 53.04
C LYS A 194 64.29 9.88 52.02
N ASP A 195 64.61 8.61 52.25
CA ASP A 195 64.21 7.52 51.36
C ASP A 195 62.68 7.34 51.35
N ILE A 196 62.03 7.43 52.51
CA ILE A 196 60.56 7.46 52.65
C ILE A 196 59.98 8.62 51.84
N ASN A 197 60.52 9.85 51.96
CA ASN A 197 60.05 10.99 51.17
C ASN A 197 60.26 10.77 49.65
N LEU A 198 61.40 10.21 49.24
CA LEU A 198 61.67 9.90 47.82
C LEU A 198 60.68 8.88 47.24
N ARG A 199 60.30 7.86 48.04
CA ARG A 199 59.25 6.90 47.70
C ARG A 199 57.86 7.55 47.63
N ILE A 200 57.55 8.46 48.55
CA ILE A 200 56.30 9.24 48.53
C ILE A 200 56.23 10.11 47.26
N GLU A 201 57.26 10.88 46.94
CA GLU A 201 57.33 11.68 45.72
C GLU A 201 57.17 10.82 44.45
N THR A 202 57.81 9.66 44.41
CA THR A 202 57.72 8.72 43.27
C THR A 202 56.29 8.18 43.12
N THR A 203 55.67 7.80 44.23
CA THR A 203 54.27 7.36 44.28
C THR A 203 53.32 8.47 43.84
N LEU A 204 53.56 9.71 44.29
CA LEU A 204 52.74 10.88 43.98
C LEU A 204 52.83 11.24 42.48
N LYS A 205 54.02 11.13 41.86
CA LYS A 205 54.21 11.26 40.41
C LYS A 205 53.43 10.18 39.62
N ILE A 206 53.41 8.93 40.10
CA ILE A 206 52.61 7.85 39.49
C ILE A 206 51.11 8.16 39.60
N LEU A 207 50.63 8.62 40.76
CA LEU A 207 49.22 8.97 40.99
C LEU A 207 48.76 10.17 40.12
N ILE A 208 49.62 11.17 39.91
CA ILE A 208 49.35 12.28 38.97
C ILE A 208 49.14 11.73 37.56
N ASN A 209 50.08 10.93 37.05
CA ASN A 209 49.99 10.35 35.70
C ASN A 209 48.74 9.47 35.52
N MET A 210 48.32 8.73 36.57
CA MET A 210 47.07 7.98 36.58
C MET A 210 45.85 8.90 36.53
N GLY A 211 45.85 10.01 37.28
CA GLY A 211 44.79 11.02 37.26
C GLY A 211 44.65 11.73 35.92
N GLU A 212 45.75 12.08 35.26
CA GLU A 212 45.75 12.65 33.91
C GLU A 212 45.18 11.68 32.87
N ASN A 213 45.58 10.40 32.93
CA ASN A 213 45.08 9.37 32.02
C ASN A 213 43.58 9.08 32.24
N LEU A 214 43.13 9.07 33.50
CA LEU A 214 41.70 8.98 33.84
C LEU A 214 40.93 10.20 33.32
N THR A 215 41.50 11.40 33.43
CA THR A 215 40.89 12.65 32.91
C THR A 215 40.74 12.61 31.39
N ARG A 216 41.75 12.13 30.64
CA ARG A 216 41.62 11.87 29.20
C ARG A 216 40.49 10.88 28.92
N THR A 217 40.46 9.75 29.62
CA THR A 217 39.44 8.70 29.46
C THR A 217 38.02 9.23 29.70
N ILE A 218 37.83 10.11 30.69
CA ILE A 218 36.56 10.80 30.96
C ILE A 218 36.17 11.72 29.80
N ASN A 219 37.09 12.55 29.31
CA ASN A 219 36.83 13.47 28.20
C ASN A 219 36.46 12.72 26.90
N ASP A 220 37.20 11.65 26.57
CA ASP A 220 36.93 10.81 25.40
C ASP A 220 35.54 10.14 25.53
N THR A 221 35.18 9.69 26.73
CA THR A 221 33.84 9.13 27.05
C THR A 221 32.74 10.18 26.91
N GLU A 222 32.98 11.43 27.32
CA GLU A 222 32.02 12.53 27.18
C GLU A 222 31.75 12.87 25.70
N VAL A 223 32.79 12.86 24.87
CA VAL A 223 32.66 13.04 23.40
C VAL A 223 31.84 11.91 22.77
N ILE A 224 32.10 10.65 23.16
CA ILE A 224 31.32 9.50 22.70
C ILE A 224 29.84 9.65 23.12
N ASN A 225 29.58 10.02 24.38
CA ASN A 225 28.21 10.21 24.88
C ASN A 225 27.46 11.35 24.17
N LYS A 226 28.15 12.46 23.84
CA LYS A 226 27.59 13.55 23.02
C LYS A 226 27.22 13.08 21.61
N ASN A 227 28.07 12.28 20.97
CA ASN A 227 27.78 11.73 19.64
C ASN A 227 26.58 10.76 19.66
N LEU A 228 26.53 9.84 20.62
CA LEU A 228 25.39 8.91 20.82
C LEU A 228 24.09 9.66 21.13
N THR A 229 24.16 10.76 21.88
CA THR A 229 23.00 11.63 22.15
C THR A 229 22.47 12.26 20.86
N ALA A 230 23.36 12.81 20.01
CA ALA A 230 22.95 13.39 18.73
C ALA A 230 22.37 12.35 17.75
N GLU A 231 22.90 11.12 17.74
CA GLU A 231 22.36 10.02 16.95
C GLU A 231 20.97 9.57 17.44
N ARG A 232 20.79 9.42 18.76
CA ARG A 232 19.48 9.17 19.39
C ARG A 232 18.46 10.23 18.99
N ASP A 233 18.84 11.50 19.01
CA ASP A 233 17.92 12.61 18.73
C ASP A 233 17.53 12.68 17.24
N LYS A 234 18.47 12.34 16.34
CA LYS A 234 18.17 12.11 14.93
C LYS A 234 17.20 10.94 14.73
N LEU A 235 17.49 9.77 15.30
CA LEU A 235 16.61 8.59 15.22
C LEU A 235 15.20 8.87 15.79
N THR A 236 15.12 9.67 16.85
CA THR A 236 13.84 10.13 17.44
C THR A 236 13.06 11.00 16.44
N LYS A 237 13.73 11.91 15.73
CA LYS A 237 13.11 12.72 14.67
C LYS A 237 12.62 11.86 13.50
N ASP A 238 13.44 10.92 13.06
CA ASP A 238 13.10 10.01 11.94
C ASP A 238 11.92 9.08 12.30
N LEU A 239 11.85 8.61 13.55
CA LEU A 239 10.70 7.86 14.09
C LEU A 239 9.41 8.70 14.10
N ASN A 240 9.48 9.97 14.53
CA ASN A 240 8.32 10.88 14.52
C ASN A 240 7.84 11.17 13.09
N ASN A 241 8.75 11.33 12.13
CA ASN A 241 8.40 11.46 10.71
C ASN A 241 7.67 10.19 10.20
N LEU A 242 8.17 9.01 10.53
CA LEU A 242 7.57 7.74 10.15
C LEU A 242 6.17 7.53 10.78
N ALA A 243 5.98 7.94 12.03
CA ALA A 243 4.67 7.94 12.69
C ALA A 243 3.67 8.89 12.00
N SER A 244 4.12 10.05 11.53
CA SER A 244 3.32 10.97 10.73
C SER A 244 2.89 10.35 9.37
N HIS A 245 3.83 9.73 8.65
CA HIS A 245 3.51 9.01 7.41
C HIS A 245 2.52 7.85 7.64
N LEU A 246 2.68 7.08 8.72
CA LEU A 246 1.76 6.01 9.09
C LEU A 246 0.35 6.55 9.38
N SER A 247 0.23 7.75 9.94
CA SER A 247 -1.06 8.44 10.13
C SER A 247 -1.70 8.85 8.80
N SER A 248 -0.93 9.40 7.85
CA SER A 248 -1.44 9.72 6.50
C SER A 248 -1.96 8.48 5.77
N LEU A 249 -1.14 7.42 5.71
CA LEU A 249 -1.50 6.15 5.08
C LEU A 249 -2.71 5.48 5.77
N THR A 250 -2.86 5.67 7.09
CA THR A 250 -4.03 5.22 7.84
C THR A 250 -5.30 5.95 7.39
N ASN A 251 -5.22 7.27 7.15
CA ASN A 251 -6.34 8.07 6.67
C ASN A 251 -6.70 7.75 5.21
N GLU A 252 -5.69 7.66 4.33
CA GLU A 252 -5.87 7.27 2.91
C GLU A 252 -6.56 5.90 2.80
N ARG A 253 -6.10 4.90 3.56
CA ARG A 253 -6.73 3.58 3.67
C ARG A 253 -8.18 3.65 4.16
N ASN A 254 -8.49 4.55 5.09
CA ASN A 254 -9.84 4.71 5.62
C ASN A 254 -10.80 5.32 4.56
N GLU A 255 -10.35 6.32 3.81
CA GLU A 255 -11.14 6.88 2.69
C GLU A 255 -11.27 5.90 1.51
N LEU A 256 -10.23 5.12 1.19
CA LEU A 256 -10.33 4.01 0.22
C LEU A 256 -11.35 2.95 0.66
N LYS A 257 -11.39 2.59 1.95
CA LYS A 257 -12.39 1.64 2.49
C LYS A 257 -13.82 2.19 2.37
N LYS A 258 -14.00 3.48 2.63
CA LYS A 258 -15.28 4.20 2.47
C LYS A 258 -15.72 4.25 1.00
N LEU A 259 -14.81 4.58 0.08
CA LEU A 259 -15.05 4.53 -1.37
C LEU A 259 -15.46 3.12 -1.83
N ASN A 260 -14.75 2.09 -1.36
CA ASN A 260 -15.09 0.69 -1.65
C ASN A 260 -16.49 0.33 -1.17
N SER A 261 -16.88 0.70 0.06
CA SER A 261 -18.24 0.45 0.55
C SER A 261 -19.33 1.19 -0.24
N GLY A 262 -19.02 2.35 -0.83
CA GLY A 262 -19.91 3.06 -1.76
C GLY A 262 -20.02 2.37 -3.13
N LEU A 263 -18.93 1.80 -3.63
CA LEU A 263 -18.90 0.99 -4.86
C LEU A 263 -19.67 -0.33 -4.67
N GLU A 264 -19.54 -1.00 -3.53
CA GLU A 264 -20.31 -2.20 -3.16
C GLU A 264 -21.82 -1.91 -3.12
N ALA A 265 -22.23 -0.79 -2.53
CA ALA A 265 -23.63 -0.36 -2.52
C ALA A 265 -24.16 -0.03 -3.93
N SER A 266 -23.38 0.68 -4.75
CA SER A 266 -23.71 0.97 -6.15
C SER A 266 -23.84 -0.30 -7.00
N LEU A 267 -22.91 -1.25 -6.83
CA LEU A 267 -22.92 -2.54 -7.52
C LEU A 267 -24.14 -3.38 -7.12
N LYS A 268 -24.53 -3.36 -5.84
CA LYS A 268 -25.76 -4.01 -5.36
C LYS A 268 -27.01 -3.41 -6.01
N ASN A 269 -27.13 -2.07 -6.05
CA ASN A 269 -28.27 -1.42 -6.71
C ASN A 269 -28.34 -1.73 -8.22
N LEU A 270 -27.21 -1.66 -8.93
CA LEU A 270 -27.13 -2.03 -10.35
C LEU A 270 -27.48 -3.51 -10.59
N THR A 271 -27.15 -4.41 -9.64
CA THR A 271 -27.54 -5.82 -9.70
C THR A 271 -29.05 -5.99 -9.53
N GLU A 272 -29.67 -5.26 -8.60
CA GLU A 272 -31.13 -5.26 -8.40
C GLU A 272 -31.89 -4.63 -9.58
N GLU A 273 -31.33 -3.61 -10.23
CA GLU A 273 -31.87 -3.03 -11.47
C GLU A 273 -31.74 -4.02 -12.65
N SER A 274 -30.58 -4.66 -12.80
CA SER A 274 -30.35 -5.71 -13.80
C SER A 274 -31.35 -6.87 -13.65
N GLN A 275 -31.61 -7.33 -12.42
CA GLN A 275 -32.61 -8.35 -12.15
C GLN A 275 -34.03 -7.91 -12.52
N LYS A 276 -34.41 -6.64 -12.25
CA LYS A 276 -35.69 -6.08 -12.69
C LYS A 276 -35.81 -6.06 -14.21
N LEU A 277 -34.76 -5.65 -14.95
CA LEU A 277 -34.74 -5.72 -16.41
C LEU A 277 -34.86 -7.16 -16.94
N ILE A 278 -34.16 -8.12 -16.34
CA ILE A 278 -34.26 -9.54 -16.71
C ILE A 278 -35.71 -10.04 -16.55
N GLN A 279 -36.38 -9.70 -15.44
CA GLN A 279 -37.79 -10.04 -15.25
C GLN A 279 -38.70 -9.37 -16.28
N THR A 280 -38.46 -8.10 -16.61
CA THR A 280 -39.21 -7.39 -17.66
C THR A 280 -39.02 -8.05 -19.04
N ILE A 281 -37.81 -8.49 -19.38
CA ILE A 281 -37.52 -9.21 -20.63
C ILE A 281 -38.26 -10.56 -20.66
N GLN A 282 -38.28 -11.31 -19.55
CA GLN A 282 -39.02 -12.57 -19.46
C GLN A 282 -40.54 -12.37 -19.63
N ASN A 283 -41.10 -11.32 -19.05
CA ASN A 283 -42.51 -10.97 -19.23
C ASN A 283 -42.81 -10.66 -20.71
N ILE A 284 -42.01 -9.79 -21.33
CA ILE A 284 -42.15 -9.43 -22.77
C ILE A 284 -41.99 -10.67 -23.67
N GLN A 285 -41.12 -11.63 -23.33
CA GLN A 285 -40.99 -12.90 -24.05
C GLN A 285 -42.25 -13.78 -23.91
N SER A 286 -42.91 -13.77 -22.75
CA SER A 286 -44.20 -14.44 -22.55
C SER A 286 -45.32 -13.77 -23.35
N ASP A 287 -45.40 -12.44 -23.31
CA ASP A 287 -46.40 -11.66 -24.04
C ASP A 287 -46.24 -11.84 -25.56
N HIS A 288 -45.00 -11.77 -26.06
CA HIS A 288 -44.67 -12.08 -27.46
C HIS A 288 -45.09 -13.51 -27.84
N LYS A 289 -44.90 -14.50 -26.95
CA LYS A 289 -45.33 -15.88 -27.20
C LYS A 289 -46.85 -15.99 -27.29
N ASN A 290 -47.59 -15.30 -26.43
CA ASN A 290 -49.06 -15.25 -26.49
C ASN A 290 -49.55 -14.62 -27.79
N VAL A 291 -49.05 -13.43 -28.15
CA VAL A 291 -49.38 -12.74 -29.41
C VAL A 291 -48.97 -13.54 -30.65
N THR A 292 -47.88 -14.32 -30.56
CA THR A 292 -47.49 -15.28 -31.62
C THR A 292 -48.53 -16.40 -31.76
N GLY A 293 -49.06 -16.92 -30.64
CA GLY A 293 -50.15 -17.89 -30.64
C GLY A 293 -51.44 -17.33 -31.24
N GLU A 294 -51.88 -16.16 -30.78
CA GLU A 294 -53.05 -15.44 -31.32
C GLU A 294 -52.93 -15.19 -32.82
N ARG A 295 -51.76 -14.75 -33.30
CA ARG A 295 -51.46 -14.62 -34.74
C ARG A 295 -51.59 -15.95 -35.47
N ASP A 296 -51.12 -17.04 -34.90
CA ASP A 296 -51.14 -18.36 -35.54
C ASP A 296 -52.54 -18.98 -35.55
N ASP A 297 -53.40 -18.66 -34.57
CA ASP A 297 -54.83 -18.96 -34.60
C ASP A 297 -55.59 -18.11 -35.62
N LEU A 298 -55.32 -16.79 -35.67
CA LEU A 298 -55.88 -15.91 -36.72
C LEU A 298 -55.42 -16.33 -38.13
N MET A 299 -54.20 -16.87 -38.28
CA MET A 299 -53.77 -17.48 -39.54
C MET A 299 -54.47 -18.82 -39.82
N ARG A 300 -54.81 -19.63 -38.81
CA ARG A 300 -55.66 -20.83 -39.01
C ARG A 300 -57.04 -20.42 -39.52
N GLU A 301 -57.70 -19.45 -38.88
CA GLU A 301 -59.00 -18.92 -39.30
C GLU A 301 -58.94 -18.31 -40.71
N LEU A 302 -57.92 -17.49 -41.00
CA LEU A 302 -57.73 -16.89 -42.32
C LEU A 302 -57.54 -17.96 -43.41
N ASN A 303 -56.81 -19.05 -43.13
CA ASN A 303 -56.67 -20.16 -44.09
C ASN A 303 -57.99 -20.93 -44.29
N VAL A 304 -58.85 -21.03 -43.27
CA VAL A 304 -60.22 -21.55 -43.42
C VAL A 304 -61.06 -20.61 -44.29
N PHE A 305 -61.02 -19.29 -44.06
CA PHE A 305 -61.71 -18.32 -44.91
C PHE A 305 -61.19 -18.29 -46.35
N ILE A 306 -59.88 -18.43 -46.58
CA ILE A 306 -59.30 -18.59 -47.93
C ILE A 306 -59.81 -19.87 -48.60
N SER A 307 -59.93 -20.98 -47.86
CA SER A 307 -60.47 -22.24 -48.37
C SER A 307 -61.96 -22.13 -48.71
N GLN A 308 -62.75 -21.44 -47.88
CA GLN A 308 -64.15 -21.13 -48.14
C GLN A 308 -64.30 -20.19 -49.35
N LEU A 309 -63.47 -19.15 -49.46
CA LEU A 309 -63.43 -18.25 -50.62
C LEU A 309 -63.05 -18.98 -51.91
N ALA A 310 -62.14 -19.95 -51.86
CA ALA A 310 -61.81 -20.81 -52.99
C ALA A 310 -62.99 -21.71 -53.39
N SER A 311 -63.71 -22.28 -52.41
CA SER A 311 -64.93 -23.06 -52.65
C SER A 311 -66.04 -22.22 -53.28
N MET A 312 -66.37 -21.07 -52.70
CA MET A 312 -67.36 -20.14 -53.26
C MET A 312 -66.91 -19.56 -54.61
N THR A 313 -65.61 -19.38 -54.84
CA THR A 313 -65.07 -18.97 -56.15
C THR A 313 -65.28 -20.05 -57.19
N LYS A 314 -65.06 -21.32 -56.84
CA LYS A 314 -65.38 -22.46 -57.72
C LYS A 314 -66.88 -22.52 -57.99
N GLU A 315 -67.70 -22.51 -56.95
CA GLU A 315 -69.17 -22.59 -57.05
C GLU A 315 -69.76 -21.43 -57.88
N ARG A 316 -69.26 -20.20 -57.70
CA ARG A 316 -69.58 -19.04 -58.55
C ARG A 316 -69.12 -19.23 -60.00
N ASN A 317 -67.98 -19.86 -60.25
CA ASN A 317 -67.50 -20.14 -61.61
C ASN A 317 -68.34 -21.24 -62.27
N ASP A 318 -68.72 -22.28 -61.53
CA ASP A 318 -69.62 -23.35 -61.97
C ASP A 318 -71.03 -22.78 -62.28
N LEU A 319 -71.57 -21.91 -61.42
CA LEU A 319 -72.80 -21.15 -61.66
C LEU A 319 -72.69 -20.21 -62.86
N LYS A 320 -71.55 -19.52 -63.04
CA LYS A 320 -71.31 -18.68 -64.22
C LYS A 320 -71.28 -19.51 -65.51
N LYS A 321 -70.73 -20.72 -65.46
CA LYS A 321 -70.77 -21.66 -66.58
C LYS A 321 -72.21 -22.09 -66.86
N ILE A 322 -72.97 -22.50 -65.85
CA ILE A 322 -74.40 -22.84 -65.98
C ILE A 322 -75.19 -21.67 -66.60
N ASN A 323 -74.93 -20.43 -66.18
CA ASN A 323 -75.55 -19.25 -66.78
C ASN A 323 -75.16 -19.08 -68.26
N SER A 324 -73.90 -19.29 -68.63
CA SER A 324 -73.44 -19.27 -70.03
C SER A 324 -74.07 -20.40 -70.87
N ASP A 325 -74.25 -21.58 -70.28
CA ASP A 325 -74.89 -22.74 -70.92
C ASP A 325 -76.41 -22.45 -71.11
N ILE A 326 -77.06 -21.78 -70.15
CA ILE A 326 -78.45 -21.29 -70.25
C ILE A 326 -78.60 -20.15 -71.27
N GLU A 327 -77.67 -19.19 -71.32
CA GLU A 327 -77.66 -18.10 -72.31
C GLU A 327 -77.47 -18.66 -73.73
N ALA A 328 -76.61 -19.66 -73.91
CA ALA A 328 -76.47 -20.36 -75.19
C ALA A 328 -77.79 -21.07 -75.56
N HIS A 329 -78.37 -21.85 -74.66
CA HIS A 329 -79.62 -22.58 -74.92
C HIS A 329 -80.82 -21.64 -75.18
N SER A 330 -80.89 -20.51 -74.47
CA SER A 330 -81.90 -19.46 -74.68
C SER A 330 -81.75 -18.80 -76.06
N ASN A 331 -80.52 -18.59 -76.54
CA ASN A 331 -80.28 -18.13 -77.91
C ASN A 331 -80.65 -19.20 -78.95
N THR A 332 -80.36 -20.48 -78.72
CA THR A 332 -80.82 -21.57 -79.60
C THR A 332 -82.35 -21.61 -79.67
N LEU A 333 -83.05 -21.56 -78.53
CA LEU A 333 -84.52 -21.52 -78.48
C LEU A 333 -85.10 -20.27 -79.16
N ARG A 334 -84.38 -19.13 -79.13
CA ARG A 334 -84.76 -17.92 -79.87
C ARG A 334 -84.57 -18.11 -81.38
N GLU A 335 -83.48 -18.73 -81.81
CA GLU A 335 -83.22 -19.05 -83.23
C GLU A 335 -84.22 -20.08 -83.78
N ASP A 336 -84.54 -21.13 -83.00
CA ASP A 336 -85.60 -22.10 -83.30
C ASP A 336 -86.97 -21.42 -83.42
N ASN A 337 -87.29 -20.48 -82.51
CA ASN A 337 -88.54 -19.72 -82.54
C ASN A 337 -88.60 -18.71 -83.70
N ASP A 338 -87.47 -18.11 -84.09
CA ASP A 338 -87.38 -17.24 -85.26
C ASP A 338 -87.56 -18.06 -86.56
N GLU A 339 -87.01 -19.27 -86.65
CA GLU A 339 -87.21 -20.20 -87.77
C GLU A 339 -88.64 -20.77 -87.80
N LEU A 340 -89.24 -21.05 -86.63
CA LEU A 340 -90.64 -21.43 -86.51
C LEU A 340 -91.56 -20.28 -86.98
N ASN A 341 -91.22 -19.03 -86.69
CA ASN A 341 -91.92 -17.87 -87.24
C ASN A 341 -91.71 -17.72 -88.77
N ARG A 342 -90.53 -17.99 -89.32
CA ARG A 342 -90.31 -17.99 -90.78
C ARG A 342 -91.14 -19.04 -91.47
N THR A 343 -91.14 -20.28 -90.98
CA THR A 343 -91.92 -21.39 -91.54
C THR A 343 -93.42 -21.18 -91.38
N LEU A 344 -93.89 -20.60 -90.26
CA LEU A 344 -95.28 -20.16 -90.10
C LEU A 344 -95.69 -19.10 -91.15
N ASN A 345 -94.80 -18.14 -91.45
CA ASN A 345 -95.05 -17.11 -92.45
C ASN A 345 -95.01 -17.65 -93.90
N ASP A 346 -94.11 -18.58 -94.24
CA ASP A 346 -94.16 -19.29 -95.53
C ASP A 346 -95.43 -20.13 -95.66
N LEU A 347 -95.86 -20.81 -94.59
CA LEU A 347 -97.08 -21.60 -94.61
C LEU A 347 -98.34 -20.71 -94.73
N ALA A 348 -98.35 -19.52 -94.12
CA ALA A 348 -99.39 -18.52 -94.33
C ALA A 348 -99.38 -17.96 -95.76
N SER A 349 -98.20 -17.74 -96.35
CA SER A 349 -98.04 -17.35 -97.76
C SER A 349 -98.60 -18.43 -98.71
N LYS A 350 -98.22 -19.70 -98.50
CA LYS A 350 -98.79 -20.86 -99.23
C LYS A 350 -100.30 -20.96 -99.05
N HIS A 351 -100.80 -20.81 -97.83
CA HIS A 351 -102.23 -20.83 -97.55
C HIS A 351 -102.98 -19.73 -98.31
N ASN A 352 -102.41 -18.52 -98.39
CA ASN A 352 -103.00 -17.41 -99.15
C ASN A 352 -102.94 -17.65 -100.67
N SER A 353 -101.86 -18.24 -101.19
CA SER A 353 -101.75 -18.64 -102.59
C SER A 353 -102.77 -19.73 -102.96
N LEU A 354 -102.90 -20.79 -102.15
CA LEU A 354 -103.90 -21.85 -102.30
C LEU A 354 -105.34 -21.33 -102.11
N THR A 355 -105.53 -20.31 -101.27
CA THR A 355 -106.81 -19.61 -101.10
C THR A 355 -107.21 -18.86 -102.38
N ALA A 356 -106.27 -18.15 -103.02
CA ALA A 356 -106.51 -17.49 -104.30
C ALA A 356 -106.77 -18.50 -105.43
N GLU A 357 -106.02 -19.60 -105.49
CA GLU A 357 -106.23 -20.69 -106.45
C GLU A 357 -107.61 -21.36 -106.27
N ARG A 358 -107.99 -21.68 -105.03
CA ARG A 358 -109.33 -22.19 -104.67
C ARG A 358 -110.45 -21.27 -105.16
N ASP A 359 -110.30 -19.96 -105.00
CA ASP A 359 -111.35 -19.01 -105.35
C ASP A 359 -111.40 -18.72 -106.86
N PHE A 360 -110.26 -18.78 -107.56
CA PHE A 360 -110.21 -18.84 -109.03
C PHE A 360 -110.92 -20.11 -109.55
N LEU A 361 -110.61 -21.28 -108.98
CA LEU A 361 -111.27 -22.55 -109.33
C LEU A 361 -112.78 -22.53 -109.03
N ARG A 362 -113.23 -21.86 -107.95
CA ARG A 362 -114.66 -21.61 -107.68
C ARG A 362 -115.31 -20.75 -108.76
N GLN A 363 -114.65 -19.67 -109.19
CA GLN A 363 -115.17 -18.81 -110.25
C GLN A 363 -115.24 -19.54 -111.60
N THR A 364 -114.24 -20.37 -111.93
CA THR A 364 -114.25 -21.26 -113.10
C THR A 364 -115.36 -22.29 -113.00
N LYS A 365 -115.56 -22.91 -111.83
CA LYS A 365 -116.66 -23.85 -111.58
C LYS A 365 -118.03 -23.21 -111.83
N SER A 366 -118.28 -22.01 -111.31
CA SER A 366 -119.55 -21.29 -111.53
C SER A 366 -119.84 -21.10 -113.02
N ARG A 367 -118.84 -20.67 -113.80
CA ARG A 367 -118.98 -20.51 -115.26
C ARG A 367 -119.26 -21.83 -115.99
N ILE A 368 -118.69 -22.94 -115.53
CA ILE A 368 -118.97 -24.28 -116.07
C ILE A 368 -120.39 -24.73 -115.69
N GLU A 369 -120.85 -24.47 -114.47
CA GLU A 369 -122.20 -24.81 -114.01
C GLU A 369 -123.29 -24.03 -114.78
N ASP A 370 -123.09 -22.75 -115.06
CA ASP A 370 -124.01 -21.97 -115.90
C ASP A 370 -123.99 -22.44 -117.37
N THR A 371 -122.82 -22.72 -117.94
CA THR A 371 -122.70 -23.27 -119.31
C THR A 371 -123.40 -24.63 -119.44
N SER A 372 -123.25 -25.49 -118.42
CA SER A 372 -123.90 -26.81 -118.34
C SER A 372 -125.43 -26.70 -118.19
N ARG A 373 -125.93 -25.61 -117.60
CA ARG A 373 -127.37 -25.30 -117.51
C ARG A 373 -127.94 -24.97 -118.90
N THR A 374 -127.26 -24.15 -119.70
CA THR A 374 -127.66 -23.85 -121.10
C THR A 374 -127.66 -25.11 -121.97
N ILE A 375 -126.56 -25.88 -121.98
CA ILE A 375 -126.43 -27.12 -122.78
C ILE A 375 -127.47 -28.18 -122.36
N SER A 376 -127.96 -28.15 -121.12
CA SER A 376 -129.04 -29.03 -120.69
C SER A 376 -130.38 -28.72 -121.36
N GLN A 377 -130.68 -27.44 -121.63
CA GLN A 377 -131.94 -27.04 -122.25
C GLN A 377 -131.99 -27.47 -123.73
N GLU A 378 -130.93 -27.19 -124.50
CA GLU A 378 -130.81 -27.61 -125.91
C GLU A 378 -130.90 -29.14 -126.08
N ARG A 379 -130.26 -29.89 -125.17
CA ARG A 379 -130.23 -31.36 -125.20
C ARG A 379 -131.61 -31.99 -125.00
N ASP A 380 -132.45 -31.40 -124.15
CA ASP A 380 -133.76 -31.95 -123.84
C ASP A 380 -134.82 -31.59 -124.91
N GLU A 381 -134.68 -30.45 -125.60
CA GLU A 381 -135.41 -30.18 -126.86
C GLU A 381 -135.03 -31.17 -127.97
N MET A 382 -133.75 -31.48 -128.12
CA MET A 382 -133.26 -32.40 -129.16
C MET A 382 -133.74 -33.84 -128.93
N LYS A 383 -133.84 -34.28 -127.67
CA LYS A 383 -134.38 -35.60 -127.31
C LYS A 383 -135.87 -35.76 -127.66
N ALA A 384 -136.67 -34.71 -127.60
CA ALA A 384 -138.10 -34.78 -127.91
C ALA A 384 -138.37 -35.16 -129.38
N LYS A 385 -137.49 -34.75 -130.31
CA LYS A 385 -137.68 -34.93 -131.77
C LYS A 385 -137.28 -36.32 -132.29
N ILE A 386 -136.39 -37.03 -131.61
CA ILE A 386 -135.82 -38.31 -132.12
C ILE A 386 -136.76 -39.51 -131.92
N ASN A 387 -137.55 -39.55 -130.85
CA ASN A 387 -138.37 -40.72 -130.50
C ASN A 387 -139.60 -40.95 -131.40
N THR A 388 -140.00 -39.98 -132.22
CA THR A 388 -141.24 -40.05 -133.02
C THR A 388 -141.10 -40.89 -134.30
N ILE A 389 -139.87 -41.06 -134.82
CA ILE A 389 -139.65 -41.56 -136.19
C ILE A 389 -139.52 -43.11 -136.28
N ASN A 390 -139.12 -43.79 -135.20
CA ASN A 390 -138.79 -45.24 -135.22
C ASN A 390 -139.87 -46.13 -134.55
N LYS A 391 -141.13 -46.06 -134.98
CA LYS A 391 -142.18 -47.04 -134.61
C LYS A 391 -142.46 -48.03 -135.76
N PRO A 392 -142.13 -49.33 -135.64
CA PRO A 392 -142.44 -50.31 -136.68
C PRO A 392 -143.95 -50.57 -136.78
N GLY A 393 -144.43 -50.83 -138.00
CA GLY A 393 -145.82 -51.24 -138.28
C GLY A 393 -146.81 -50.11 -138.59
N TRP A 394 -146.34 -48.86 -138.71
CA TRP A 394 -147.17 -47.71 -139.13
C TRP A 394 -146.69 -47.16 -140.48
N GLU A 395 -147.60 -46.79 -141.38
CA GLU A 395 -147.28 -46.19 -142.68
C GLU A 395 -147.51 -44.67 -142.64
N LEU A 396 -146.54 -43.88 -143.12
CA LEU A 396 -146.62 -42.41 -143.14
C LEU A 396 -147.29 -41.90 -144.43
N PHE A 397 -148.30 -41.05 -144.30
CA PHE A 397 -148.99 -40.43 -145.43
C PHE A 397 -149.60 -39.07 -145.04
N GLU A 398 -149.46 -38.04 -145.89
CA GLU A 398 -150.04 -36.68 -145.70
C GLU A 398 -149.96 -36.10 -144.27
N GLY A 399 -148.83 -36.26 -143.58
CA GLY A 399 -148.60 -35.70 -142.23
C GLY A 399 -149.14 -36.53 -141.05
N SER A 400 -149.78 -37.67 -141.33
CA SER A 400 -150.22 -38.63 -140.33
C SER A 400 -149.48 -39.97 -140.48
N ALA A 401 -149.45 -40.76 -139.40
CA ALA A 401 -149.13 -42.18 -139.43
C ALA A 401 -150.42 -43.01 -139.36
N TYR A 402 -150.49 -44.09 -140.14
CA TYR A 402 -151.66 -44.98 -140.18
C TYR A 402 -151.27 -46.41 -139.81
N TYR A 403 -152.21 -47.11 -139.18
CA TYR A 403 -152.08 -48.54 -138.84
C TYR A 403 -153.29 -49.30 -139.35
N VAL A 404 -153.07 -50.35 -140.14
CA VAL A 404 -154.12 -51.23 -140.65
C VAL A 404 -154.10 -52.56 -139.91
N SER A 405 -155.28 -52.99 -139.47
CA SER A 405 -155.43 -54.22 -138.68
C SER A 405 -155.10 -55.51 -139.45
N TYR A 406 -154.46 -56.44 -138.73
CA TYR A 406 -154.30 -57.84 -139.14
C TYR A 406 -155.53 -58.69 -138.81
N GLY A 407 -156.12 -58.51 -137.62
CA GLY A 407 -157.35 -59.18 -137.18
C GLY A 407 -158.63 -58.39 -137.53
N LYS A 408 -159.80 -58.94 -137.20
CA LYS A 408 -161.11 -58.28 -137.38
C LYS A 408 -161.79 -58.01 -136.03
N LYS A 409 -162.53 -56.91 -135.91
CA LYS A 409 -163.22 -56.44 -134.69
C LYS A 409 -164.49 -55.63 -135.02
N THR A 410 -165.35 -55.43 -134.02
CA THR A 410 -166.49 -54.50 -134.11
C THR A 410 -166.00 -53.05 -134.26
N TRP A 411 -166.86 -52.12 -134.71
CA TRP A 411 -166.46 -50.71 -134.88
C TRP A 411 -166.00 -50.10 -133.54
N GLU A 412 -166.79 -50.31 -132.49
CA GLU A 412 -166.53 -49.88 -131.10
C GLU A 412 -165.18 -50.39 -130.56
N GLU A 413 -164.88 -51.68 -130.74
CA GLU A 413 -163.60 -52.24 -130.31
C GLU A 413 -162.42 -51.76 -131.17
N SER A 414 -162.66 -51.54 -132.47
CA SER A 414 -161.67 -51.01 -133.41
C SER A 414 -161.26 -49.59 -133.04
N ARG A 415 -162.25 -48.76 -132.69
CA ARG A 415 -162.04 -47.40 -132.17
C ARG A 415 -161.22 -47.40 -130.89
N LYS A 416 -161.62 -48.22 -129.91
CA LYS A 416 -160.88 -48.42 -128.66
C LYS A 416 -159.45 -48.95 -128.88
N TYR A 417 -159.22 -49.78 -129.89
CA TYR A 417 -157.86 -50.17 -130.27
C TYR A 417 -157.03 -48.96 -130.72
N CYS A 418 -157.54 -48.14 -131.65
CA CYS A 418 -156.82 -46.96 -132.12
C CYS A 418 -156.50 -46.00 -130.97
N GLN A 419 -157.49 -45.73 -130.10
CA GLN A 419 -157.33 -44.89 -128.92
C GLN A 419 -156.29 -45.45 -127.94
N SER A 420 -156.20 -46.78 -127.78
CA SER A 420 -155.13 -47.44 -127.00
C SER A 420 -153.71 -47.26 -127.59
N LYS A 421 -153.59 -46.71 -128.81
CA LYS A 421 -152.32 -46.36 -129.46
C LYS A 421 -152.09 -44.85 -129.58
N GLY A 422 -152.99 -44.02 -129.05
CA GLY A 422 -152.97 -42.56 -129.19
C GLY A 422 -153.52 -42.05 -130.52
N ALA A 423 -154.19 -42.92 -131.28
CA ALA A 423 -154.83 -42.64 -132.57
C ALA A 423 -156.37 -42.63 -132.41
N ASP A 424 -157.10 -42.34 -133.48
CA ASP A 424 -158.52 -42.75 -133.60
C ASP A 424 -158.73 -43.48 -134.94
N LEU A 425 -159.94 -43.92 -135.27
CA LEU A 425 -160.23 -44.48 -136.60
C LEU A 425 -160.03 -43.42 -137.69
N MET A 426 -159.60 -43.84 -138.88
CA MET A 426 -159.22 -42.93 -139.97
C MET A 426 -160.34 -41.97 -140.37
N VAL A 427 -160.02 -40.67 -140.46
CA VAL A 427 -160.92 -39.62 -140.92
C VAL A 427 -160.58 -39.26 -142.37
N ILE A 428 -161.53 -39.49 -143.28
CA ILE A 428 -161.31 -39.33 -144.73
C ILE A 428 -161.91 -38.00 -145.19
N ASN A 429 -161.08 -36.95 -145.14
CA ASN A 429 -161.42 -35.58 -145.51
C ASN A 429 -160.75 -35.10 -146.82
N SER A 430 -160.04 -35.98 -147.53
CA SER A 430 -159.42 -35.69 -148.84
C SER A 430 -159.60 -36.87 -149.80
N SER A 431 -159.54 -36.60 -151.11
CA SER A 431 -159.52 -37.65 -152.15
C SER A 431 -158.26 -38.51 -152.06
N SER A 432 -157.12 -37.92 -151.71
CA SER A 432 -155.88 -38.64 -151.40
C SER A 432 -156.08 -39.70 -150.31
N LYS A 433 -156.71 -39.31 -149.19
CA LYS A 433 -157.03 -40.22 -148.08
C LYS A 433 -158.01 -41.31 -148.49
N GLN A 434 -158.99 -41.02 -149.33
CA GLN A 434 -159.93 -42.03 -149.83
C GLN A 434 -159.21 -43.09 -150.68
N VAL A 435 -158.32 -42.67 -151.58
CA VAL A 435 -157.47 -43.57 -152.36
C VAL A 435 -156.52 -44.36 -151.45
N PHE A 436 -155.94 -43.72 -150.42
CA PHE A 436 -155.10 -44.39 -149.43
C PHE A 436 -155.85 -45.44 -148.60
N GLY A 437 -157.09 -45.17 -148.18
CA GLY A 437 -157.94 -46.17 -147.50
C GLY A 437 -158.25 -47.37 -148.40
N ASN A 438 -158.60 -47.12 -149.66
CA ASN A 438 -158.87 -48.17 -150.66
C ASN A 438 -157.64 -49.04 -151.00
N LYS A 439 -156.42 -48.47 -150.94
CA LYS A 439 -155.13 -49.14 -151.21
C LYS A 439 -154.99 -50.51 -150.53
N PHE A 440 -155.53 -50.66 -149.32
CA PHE A 440 -155.35 -51.85 -148.49
C PHE A 440 -156.26 -53.03 -148.86
N GLN A 441 -157.18 -52.86 -149.81
CA GLN A 441 -158.03 -53.93 -150.39
C GLN A 441 -158.68 -54.86 -149.34
N LYS A 442 -159.24 -54.24 -148.30
CA LYS A 442 -159.86 -54.89 -147.14
C LYS A 442 -161.21 -54.22 -146.86
N TYR A 443 -162.19 -54.99 -146.39
CA TYR A 443 -163.40 -54.41 -145.78
C TYR A 443 -163.02 -53.85 -144.41
N MET A 444 -163.05 -52.52 -144.26
CA MET A 444 -162.45 -51.81 -143.13
C MET A 444 -163.37 -50.76 -142.52
N TRP A 445 -163.56 -50.83 -141.20
CA TRP A 445 -164.08 -49.72 -140.40
C TRP A 445 -163.21 -48.48 -140.56
N ILE A 446 -163.87 -47.38 -140.93
CA ILE A 446 -163.33 -46.02 -140.92
C ILE A 446 -163.99 -45.23 -139.79
N GLY A 447 -163.51 -44.02 -139.50
CA GLY A 447 -163.98 -43.22 -138.37
C GLY A 447 -165.34 -42.56 -138.55
N LEU A 448 -166.28 -43.20 -139.24
CA LEU A 448 -167.55 -42.65 -139.68
C LEU A 448 -168.72 -43.36 -138.98
N THR A 449 -169.65 -42.61 -138.37
CA THR A 449 -170.82 -43.18 -137.67
C THR A 449 -171.96 -42.16 -137.59
N ASP A 450 -173.21 -42.62 -137.51
CA ASP A 450 -174.39 -41.82 -137.16
C ASP A 450 -175.11 -42.33 -135.88
N GLN A 451 -174.47 -43.20 -135.08
CA GLN A 451 -175.02 -43.81 -133.86
C GLN A 451 -175.60 -42.81 -132.83
N GLU A 452 -175.17 -41.55 -132.86
CA GLU A 452 -175.71 -40.49 -132.00
C GLU A 452 -177.05 -39.92 -132.48
N THR A 453 -177.31 -39.92 -133.79
CA THR A 453 -178.49 -39.30 -134.41
C THR A 453 -178.68 -39.86 -135.82
N ASP A 454 -179.67 -40.74 -135.98
CA ASP A 454 -180.02 -41.45 -137.22
C ASP A 454 -179.99 -40.55 -138.47
N GLY A 455 -179.23 -40.97 -139.48
CA GLY A 455 -179.02 -40.24 -140.74
C GLY A 455 -178.03 -39.07 -140.68
N ILE A 456 -177.54 -38.66 -139.51
CA ILE A 456 -176.57 -37.55 -139.35
C ILE A 456 -175.17 -38.11 -139.07
N TRP A 457 -174.51 -38.53 -140.14
CA TRP A 457 -173.14 -39.04 -140.14
C TRP A 457 -172.12 -38.01 -139.65
N LYS A 458 -171.19 -38.45 -138.79
CA LYS A 458 -170.11 -37.66 -138.19
C LYS A 458 -168.80 -38.44 -138.22
N TRP A 459 -167.68 -37.71 -138.18
CA TRP A 459 -166.37 -38.30 -137.96
C TRP A 459 -166.03 -38.44 -136.47
N VAL A 460 -165.20 -39.43 -136.14
CA VAL A 460 -164.68 -39.67 -134.78
C VAL A 460 -163.92 -38.49 -134.17
N ASP A 461 -163.35 -37.59 -134.99
CA ASP A 461 -162.71 -36.35 -134.53
C ASP A 461 -163.68 -35.16 -134.38
N GLY A 462 -164.99 -35.40 -134.52
CA GLY A 462 -166.06 -34.41 -134.37
C GLY A 462 -166.32 -33.56 -135.62
N SER A 463 -165.56 -33.76 -136.70
CA SER A 463 -165.79 -33.04 -137.96
C SER A 463 -167.05 -33.52 -138.71
N GLN A 464 -167.68 -32.59 -139.44
CA GLN A 464 -168.84 -32.87 -140.29
C GLN A 464 -168.41 -33.55 -141.61
N VAL A 465 -169.32 -34.34 -142.18
CA VAL A 465 -169.08 -35.11 -143.41
C VAL A 465 -169.29 -34.22 -144.64
N ASN A 466 -168.28 -33.40 -144.93
CA ASN A 466 -168.33 -32.40 -146.02
C ASN A 466 -168.19 -33.03 -147.42
N THR A 467 -167.59 -34.22 -147.52
CA THR A 467 -167.39 -34.99 -148.74
C THR A 467 -167.66 -36.45 -148.41
N ALA A 468 -168.55 -37.10 -149.17
CA ALA A 468 -168.92 -38.48 -148.93
C ALA A 468 -168.62 -39.37 -150.14
N TYR A 469 -168.09 -40.56 -149.88
CA TYR A 469 -167.70 -41.54 -150.91
C TYR A 469 -168.54 -42.83 -150.82
N TRP A 470 -169.83 -42.68 -150.53
CA TRP A 470 -170.83 -43.76 -150.49
C TRP A 470 -170.89 -44.54 -151.82
N SER A 471 -170.99 -45.86 -151.72
CA SER A 471 -171.24 -46.75 -152.85
C SER A 471 -172.64 -46.47 -153.44
N SER A 472 -172.89 -46.88 -154.68
CA SER A 472 -174.18 -46.60 -155.33
C SER A 472 -175.32 -47.37 -154.65
N GLY A 473 -176.20 -46.64 -153.96
CA GLY A 473 -177.29 -47.18 -153.12
C GLY A 473 -177.19 -46.76 -151.66
N GLU A 474 -175.99 -46.39 -151.19
CA GLU A 474 -175.71 -46.16 -149.77
C GLU A 474 -175.82 -44.66 -149.38
N PRO A 475 -176.11 -44.32 -148.11
CA PRO A 475 -176.44 -45.24 -147.02
C PRO A 475 -177.89 -45.77 -147.13
N ASN A 476 -178.09 -47.07 -146.89
CA ASN A 476 -179.39 -47.74 -147.08
C ASN A 476 -180.03 -48.34 -145.80
N GLY A 477 -179.24 -48.66 -144.78
CA GLY A 477 -179.63 -49.55 -143.68
C GLY A 477 -180.48 -48.92 -142.56
N GLN A 478 -180.74 -47.61 -142.63
CA GLN A 478 -181.53 -46.85 -141.65
C GLN A 478 -181.04 -47.10 -140.21
N THR A 479 -181.95 -47.28 -139.25
CA THR A 479 -181.71 -47.43 -137.80
C THR A 479 -180.96 -48.70 -137.36
N GLN A 480 -180.34 -49.45 -138.29
CA GLN A 480 -179.61 -50.69 -137.99
C GLN A 480 -178.12 -50.67 -138.33
N GLU A 481 -177.68 -49.84 -139.29
CA GLU A 481 -176.36 -49.98 -139.94
C GLU A 481 -175.42 -48.78 -139.66
N ASN A 482 -175.48 -48.28 -138.44
CA ASN A 482 -175.00 -46.96 -138.02
C ASN A 482 -173.46 -46.72 -138.01
N CYS A 483 -172.67 -47.55 -138.70
CA CYS A 483 -171.21 -47.45 -138.78
C CYS A 483 -170.71 -47.55 -140.23
N GLY A 484 -169.81 -46.65 -140.62
CA GLY A 484 -169.26 -46.59 -141.97
C GLY A 484 -168.02 -47.46 -142.13
N ASN A 485 -168.00 -48.28 -143.18
CA ASN A 485 -166.83 -49.02 -143.62
C ASN A 485 -166.48 -48.72 -145.08
N ILE A 486 -165.22 -48.95 -145.47
CA ILE A 486 -164.83 -49.15 -146.87
C ILE A 486 -165.15 -50.61 -147.22
N LYS A 487 -166.03 -50.82 -148.21
CA LYS A 487 -166.44 -52.15 -148.72
C LYS A 487 -165.98 -52.31 -150.16
N SER A 488 -166.45 -51.44 -151.05
CA SER A 488 -166.24 -51.52 -152.50
C SER A 488 -164.91 -50.89 -152.93
N PHE A 489 -163.80 -51.29 -152.28
CA PHE A 489 -162.48 -50.63 -152.37
C PHE A 489 -161.85 -50.54 -153.78
N ASN A 490 -162.41 -51.23 -154.78
CA ASN A 490 -162.03 -51.10 -156.19
C ASN A 490 -162.61 -49.85 -156.87
N SER A 491 -163.51 -49.13 -156.18
CA SER A 491 -164.13 -47.87 -156.61
C SER A 491 -163.66 -46.73 -155.71
N VAL A 492 -163.57 -45.48 -156.22
CA VAL A 492 -163.35 -44.30 -155.37
C VAL A 492 -164.53 -44.10 -154.42
N ASN A 493 -165.76 -44.34 -154.90
CA ASN A 493 -166.96 -44.41 -154.08
C ASN A 493 -167.07 -45.84 -153.53
N SER A 494 -166.59 -46.07 -152.31
CA SER A 494 -166.42 -47.39 -151.70
C SER A 494 -167.09 -47.57 -150.34
N TRP A 495 -167.66 -46.52 -149.75
CA TRP A 495 -168.22 -46.60 -148.41
C TRP A 495 -169.56 -47.33 -148.40
N ASN A 496 -169.87 -47.94 -147.27
CA ASN A 496 -171.09 -48.68 -146.99
C ASN A 496 -171.39 -48.52 -145.49
N ASP A 497 -172.64 -48.22 -145.15
CA ASP A 497 -173.19 -48.26 -143.81
C ASP A 497 -173.49 -49.71 -143.42
N GLU A 498 -173.00 -50.14 -142.26
CA GLU A 498 -172.99 -51.55 -141.85
C GLU A 498 -173.23 -51.66 -140.34
N GLN A 499 -173.91 -52.74 -139.91
CA GLN A 499 -174.10 -53.03 -138.50
C GLN A 499 -172.77 -52.96 -137.71
N CYS A 500 -172.67 -52.01 -136.77
CA CYS A 500 -171.47 -51.72 -135.97
C CYS A 500 -170.89 -52.95 -135.23
N THR A 501 -171.72 -53.96 -135.01
CA THR A 501 -171.43 -55.26 -134.38
C THR A 501 -170.70 -56.24 -135.29
N HIS A 502 -170.69 -56.03 -136.61
CA HIS A 502 -169.95 -56.87 -137.55
C HIS A 502 -168.43 -56.75 -137.35
N SER A 503 -167.74 -57.89 -137.45
CA SER A 503 -166.29 -57.93 -137.32
C SER A 503 -165.61 -57.68 -138.67
N LEU A 504 -165.12 -56.46 -138.89
CA LEU A 504 -164.35 -56.05 -140.06
C LEU A 504 -162.90 -55.75 -139.67
N HIS A 505 -162.03 -55.54 -140.65
CA HIS A 505 -160.74 -54.90 -140.37
C HIS A 505 -160.99 -53.43 -139.99
N TRP A 506 -159.95 -52.72 -139.54
CA TRP A 506 -160.01 -51.29 -139.30
C TRP A 506 -158.68 -50.60 -139.64
N ILE A 507 -158.74 -49.29 -139.80
CA ILE A 507 -157.58 -48.41 -140.04
C ILE A 507 -157.58 -47.26 -139.03
N CYS A 508 -156.45 -47.08 -138.34
CA CYS A 508 -156.23 -46.00 -137.38
C CYS A 508 -155.45 -44.85 -138.02
N GLU A 509 -155.66 -43.62 -137.54
CA GLU A 509 -154.90 -42.41 -137.88
C GLU A 509 -154.31 -41.74 -136.63
N LEU A 510 -153.00 -41.48 -136.66
CA LEU A 510 -152.24 -40.70 -135.69
C LEU A 510 -151.66 -39.47 -136.40
N LYS A 511 -152.19 -38.28 -136.13
CA LYS A 511 -151.64 -37.01 -136.63
C LYS A 511 -150.25 -36.77 -136.01
N LEU A 512 -149.24 -36.36 -136.79
CA LEU A 512 -147.83 -36.27 -136.34
C LEU A 512 -147.26 -34.84 -136.24
N VAL A 513 -148.03 -33.82 -136.62
CA VAL A 513 -147.80 -32.40 -136.32
C VAL A 513 -149.16 -31.76 -135.98
#